data_AF-A0AAD4HR45-F1
#
_entry.id   AF-A0AAD4HR45-F1
#
_cell.length_a   1.000
_cell.length_b   1.000
_cell.length_c   1.000
_cell.angle_alpha   90.00
_cell.angle_beta   90.00
_cell.angle_gamma   90.00
#
_symmetry.space_group_name_H-M   'P 1'
#
loop_
_entity.id
_entity.type
_entity.pdbx_description
1 polymer ?
#
loop_
_entity_poly.entity_id
_entity_poly.type
_entity_poly.pdbx_seq_one_letter_code
_entity_poly.pdbx_strand_id
1 'polypeptide(L)'
;MLFTRKAAAVWLFLTFERVLTAQIPLSSHTPSSFYPWVENDLGQWVLDEGPAVNATGHLVFETASSLLQHWANTRHRIGHTIVPGTVPVGTVLYHGALTSPHLPTALDWVAVEPDHSTFFCKGPIETGCWHLTLTVTRPMKVLYFDGNSAAKLPEGTMDTQDLVAWSEMKPERVWSEERRIKDLCKWGEKYGVNGFVRMEMNFEIMICNFTSHMEIVSFLNLASIRTGTSTDPPPVTARHVFELMHSASWRENYPGETRIMLDFSGLVSFYDTALVPSLVPRRVGLDRWDHRVAGISSEDMERVQDRLAQALALPPATTSGIDWKTVLRVVIDRYASRLEFIQHLLNLTLDDGSIFDHAQQIQRQLRTVLLPYTVFAALPPNTSVTANATSLWAAPVFRECAVSHTASIASRGTTLTPSEHLLLQAVRDTTHEICRVVTKMWASGMNLGVDAFYPPEQRPEVDRIHTLTGEWKEDVTHLISWLDWSVWVKCRPACGFEEMCYLPTWPFGFVRTPGAPPQAQWDSGSLWPDPNKGEWKRPQPKCIRRREPYGL
;
A
#
# COMPACT_ATOMS: atom_id res chain seq x y z
N MET A 1 67.48 -3.90 -26.74
CA MET A 1 66.54 -5.03 -26.70
C MET A 1 65.30 -4.53 -25.94
N LEU A 2 64.32 -3.90 -26.59
CA LEU A 2 63.23 -4.44 -27.44
C LEU A 2 62.28 -5.38 -26.69
N PHE A 3 60.98 -5.10 -26.90
CA PHE A 3 59.74 -5.76 -26.46
C PHE A 3 59.20 -5.38 -25.07
N THR A 4 57.93 -4.99 -24.84
CA THR A 4 56.76 -4.51 -25.63
C THR A 4 55.61 -4.41 -24.62
N ARG A 5 54.76 -3.36 -24.64
CA ARG A 5 53.32 -3.51 -24.32
C ARG A 5 52.52 -2.65 -25.29
N LYS A 6 51.62 -3.32 -26.03
CA LYS A 6 50.67 -2.72 -26.97
C LYS A 6 49.58 -1.98 -26.20
N ALA A 7 49.28 -0.75 -26.58
CA ALA A 7 48.03 -0.08 -26.26
C ALA A 7 47.15 -0.08 -27.52
N ALA A 8 45.93 -0.61 -27.41
CA ALA A 8 44.90 -0.50 -28.44
C ALA A 8 44.11 0.79 -28.17
N ALA A 9 44.06 1.67 -29.16
CA ALA A 9 43.25 2.89 -29.12
C ALA A 9 41.81 2.57 -29.56
N VAL A 10 40.84 2.91 -28.71
CA VAL A 10 39.42 2.92 -29.06
C VAL A 10 39.03 4.38 -29.32
N TRP A 11 38.58 4.66 -30.54
CA TRP A 11 38.08 5.97 -30.94
C TRP A 11 36.60 6.10 -30.56
N LEU A 12 36.27 7.08 -29.72
CA LEU A 12 34.90 7.54 -29.48
C LEU A 12 34.61 8.72 -30.40
N PHE A 13 33.64 8.56 -31.31
CA PHE A 13 33.07 9.64 -32.09
C PHE A 13 32.11 10.46 -31.20
N LEU A 14 32.44 11.73 -30.96
CA LEU A 14 31.53 12.73 -30.40
C LEU A 14 30.82 13.46 -31.53
N THR A 15 29.53 13.21 -31.69
CA THR A 15 28.63 14.02 -32.52
C THR A 15 28.26 15.29 -31.75
N PHE A 16 28.65 16.45 -32.28
CA PHE A 16 28.22 17.76 -31.77
C PHE A 16 26.82 18.10 -32.31
N GLU A 17 25.80 18.01 -31.47
CA GLU A 17 24.55 18.75 -31.68
C GLU A 17 24.62 20.08 -30.94
N ARG A 18 24.34 21.17 -31.67
CA ARG A 18 24.25 22.53 -31.14
C ARG A 18 23.01 22.66 -30.27
N VAL A 19 23.18 22.66 -28.95
CA VAL A 19 22.15 23.15 -28.03
C VAL A 19 22.29 24.68 -27.96
N LEU A 20 21.25 25.40 -28.39
CA LEU A 20 21.07 26.82 -28.10
C LEU A 20 20.84 26.97 -26.59
N THR A 21 21.89 27.31 -25.85
CA THR A 21 21.81 27.67 -24.43
C THR A 21 21.28 29.09 -24.31
N ALA A 22 19.99 29.23 -24.03
CA ALA A 22 19.48 30.44 -23.41
C ALA A 22 20.01 30.48 -21.96
N GLN A 23 21.10 31.22 -21.74
CA GLN A 23 21.56 31.54 -20.39
C GLN A 23 20.50 32.40 -19.71
N ILE A 24 19.81 31.84 -18.71
CA ILE A 24 19.03 32.61 -17.76
C ILE A 24 20.05 33.37 -16.89
N PRO A 25 20.01 34.72 -16.83
CA PRO A 25 20.94 35.45 -15.98
C PRO A 25 20.62 35.14 -14.52
N LEU A 26 21.60 34.54 -13.81
CA LEU A 26 21.57 34.43 -12.35
C LEU A 26 21.65 35.86 -11.78
N SER A 27 20.54 36.35 -11.26
CA SER A 27 20.51 37.59 -10.48
C SER A 27 21.34 37.39 -9.22
N SER A 28 22.36 38.23 -9.03
CA SER A 28 23.18 38.27 -7.81
C SER A 28 22.31 38.73 -6.65
N HIS A 29 21.87 37.80 -5.79
CA HIS A 29 21.28 38.14 -4.50
C HIS A 29 22.41 38.36 -3.49
N THR A 30 22.65 39.64 -3.17
CA THR A 30 23.35 40.06 -1.95
C THR A 30 22.61 39.54 -0.71
N PRO A 31 23.32 39.08 0.33
CA PRO A 31 22.70 38.64 1.57
C PRO A 31 22.30 39.87 2.39
N SER A 32 21.06 40.34 2.23
CA SER A 32 20.49 41.36 3.10
C SER A 32 19.06 40.98 3.48
N SER A 33 18.82 41.01 4.79
CA SER A 33 17.57 40.84 5.54
C SER A 33 16.87 39.48 5.45
N PHE A 34 16.96 38.75 6.56
CA PHE A 34 15.98 37.77 7.02
C PHE A 34 14.55 38.25 6.72
N TYR A 35 13.76 37.41 6.06
CA TYR A 35 12.34 37.66 5.82
C TYR A 35 11.55 37.51 7.14
N PRO A 36 10.64 38.45 7.50
CA PRO A 36 9.83 38.39 8.72
C PRO A 36 8.80 37.24 8.79
N TRP A 37 8.68 36.42 7.74
CA TRP A 37 7.71 35.32 7.66
C TRP A 37 8.20 34.02 8.32
N VAL A 38 9.49 33.92 8.67
CA VAL A 38 10.08 32.72 9.29
C VAL A 38 9.84 32.65 10.80
N GLU A 39 9.70 33.79 11.48
CA GLU A 39 9.49 33.80 12.95
C GLU A 39 8.07 33.37 13.36
N ASN A 40 7.08 33.48 12.47
CA ASN A 40 5.69 33.07 12.77
C ASN A 40 5.40 31.58 12.43
N ASP A 41 6.31 30.89 11.72
CA ASP A 41 6.13 29.51 11.21
C ASP A 41 6.79 28.45 12.13
N LEU A 42 7.72 28.85 13.00
CA LEU A 42 8.45 27.93 13.91
C LEU A 42 7.57 27.38 15.05
N GLY A 43 6.47 28.06 15.39
CA GLY A 43 5.52 27.59 16.41
C GLY A 43 4.78 26.30 16.05
N GLN A 44 4.82 25.88 14.78
CA GLN A 44 4.18 24.64 14.29
C GLN A 44 5.13 23.42 14.33
N TRP A 45 6.43 23.61 14.51
CA TRP A 45 7.44 22.54 14.43
C TRP A 45 7.87 22.05 15.81
N VAL A 46 6.89 21.63 16.62
CA VAL A 46 7.08 21.19 18.00
C VAL A 46 7.40 19.69 18.04
N LEU A 47 8.54 19.33 18.64
CA LEU A 47 9.00 17.93 18.69
C LEU A 47 8.21 17.06 19.67
N ASP A 48 7.63 17.66 20.70
CA ASP A 48 6.92 16.94 21.78
C ASP A 48 5.41 16.79 21.52
N GLU A 49 4.90 17.37 20.42
CA GLU A 49 3.48 17.27 20.05
C GLU A 49 3.27 16.18 18.99
N GLY A 50 2.70 15.06 19.41
CA GLY A 50 2.34 13.95 18.53
C GLY A 50 1.12 14.26 17.64
N PRO A 51 0.79 13.35 16.71
CA PRO A 51 -0.36 13.52 15.83
C PRO A 51 -1.65 13.44 16.64
N ALA A 52 -2.71 14.11 16.15
CA ALA A 52 -4.02 14.02 16.77
C ALA A 52 -4.52 12.57 16.83
N VAL A 53 -5.22 12.20 17.89
CA VAL A 53 -5.75 10.82 18.10
C VAL A 53 -6.68 10.38 16.97
N ASN A 54 -7.37 11.31 16.32
CA ASN A 54 -8.26 11.06 15.20
C ASN A 54 -7.61 11.33 13.83
N ALA A 55 -6.29 11.52 13.77
CA ALA A 55 -5.59 11.73 12.50
C ALA A 55 -5.70 10.49 11.62
N THR A 56 -6.13 10.66 10.37
CA THR A 56 -6.28 9.58 9.39
C THR A 56 -5.30 9.66 8.23
N GLY A 57 -4.42 10.67 8.20
CA GLY A 57 -3.47 10.89 7.12
C GLY A 57 -2.56 9.67 6.84
N HIS A 58 -2.09 8.99 7.89
CA HIS A 58 -1.31 7.75 7.75
C HIS A 58 -2.12 6.59 7.16
N LEU A 59 -3.42 6.50 7.47
CA LEU A 59 -4.31 5.46 6.92
C LEU A 59 -4.56 5.69 5.43
N VAL A 60 -4.81 6.94 5.04
CA VAL A 60 -4.93 7.33 3.63
C VAL A 60 -3.62 7.05 2.91
N PHE A 61 -2.48 7.45 3.49
CA PHE A 61 -1.16 7.27 2.91
C PHE A 61 -0.87 5.79 2.65
N GLU A 62 -1.04 4.93 3.65
CA GLU A 62 -0.74 3.50 3.53
C GLU A 62 -1.71 2.79 2.61
N THR A 63 -3.01 3.14 2.63
CA THR A 63 -3.96 2.58 1.66
C THR A 63 -3.59 3.00 0.23
N ALA A 64 -3.33 4.28 -0.02
CA ALA A 64 -3.01 4.78 -1.35
C ALA A 64 -1.67 4.23 -1.89
N SER A 65 -0.66 4.08 -1.02
CA SER A 65 0.64 3.51 -1.39
C SER A 65 0.54 2.02 -1.76
N SER A 66 -0.51 1.34 -1.29
CA SER A 66 -0.71 -0.11 -1.36
C SER A 66 -1.75 -0.57 -2.37
N LEU A 67 -2.41 0.35 -3.08
CA LEU A 67 -3.43 0.01 -4.07
C LEU A 67 -2.88 -0.99 -5.10
N LEU A 68 -3.69 -2.00 -5.44
CA LEU A 68 -3.35 -3.11 -6.34
C LEU A 68 -2.19 -4.02 -5.86
N GLN A 69 -1.76 -3.94 -4.60
CA GLN A 69 -0.80 -4.88 -4.01
C GLN A 69 -1.55 -5.95 -3.22
N HIS A 70 -1.27 -7.23 -3.51
CA HIS A 70 -2.02 -8.35 -2.91
C HIS A 70 -1.79 -8.45 -1.39
N TRP A 71 -0.57 -8.20 -0.90
CA TRP A 71 -0.19 -8.44 0.50
C TRP A 71 -0.84 -7.45 1.45
N ALA A 72 -0.81 -6.17 1.09
CA ALA A 72 -1.40 -5.10 1.86
C ALA A 72 -2.94 -5.21 1.91
N ASN A 73 -3.57 -5.53 0.77
CA ASN A 73 -5.00 -5.80 0.71
C ASN A 73 -5.39 -7.06 1.49
N THR A 74 -4.50 -8.05 1.58
CA THR A 74 -4.69 -9.23 2.42
C THR A 74 -4.55 -8.89 3.90
N ARG A 75 -3.61 -8.03 4.29
CA ARG A 75 -3.47 -7.58 5.68
C ARG A 75 -4.66 -6.74 6.12
N HIS A 76 -5.02 -5.72 5.35
CA HIS A 76 -6.13 -4.81 5.60
C HIS A 76 -7.30 -5.13 4.65
N ARG A 77 -7.99 -6.22 4.97
CA ARG A 77 -9.00 -6.84 4.10
C ARG A 77 -10.23 -5.96 3.87
N ILE A 78 -10.58 -5.13 4.84
CA ILE A 78 -11.73 -4.24 4.76
C ILE A 78 -11.30 -2.98 4.02
N GLY A 79 -11.65 -2.93 2.74
CA GLY A 79 -11.38 -1.78 1.88
C GLY A 79 -12.07 -0.51 2.37
N HIS A 80 -11.38 0.62 2.26
CA HIS A 80 -11.89 1.95 2.62
C HIS A 80 -11.63 2.97 1.51
N THR A 81 -11.24 2.53 0.32
CA THR A 81 -10.89 3.44 -0.78
C THR A 81 -11.37 2.89 -2.12
N ILE A 82 -12.02 3.78 -2.87
CA ILE A 82 -12.55 3.50 -4.20
C ILE A 82 -11.78 4.36 -5.19
N VAL A 83 -11.28 3.77 -6.28
CA VAL A 83 -10.40 4.47 -7.21
C VAL A 83 -10.84 4.22 -8.65
N PRO A 84 -11.14 5.27 -9.45
CA PRO A 84 -11.30 5.12 -10.88
C PRO A 84 -10.02 4.57 -11.52
N GLY A 85 -10.15 3.85 -12.61
CA GLY A 85 -9.00 3.33 -13.34
C GLY A 85 -9.30 3.02 -14.79
N THR A 86 -8.26 2.62 -15.50
CA THR A 86 -8.33 2.19 -16.88
C THR A 86 -7.58 0.88 -17.07
N VAL A 87 -8.19 -0.07 -17.76
CA VAL A 87 -7.48 -1.23 -18.32
C VAL A 87 -7.07 -0.86 -19.75
N PRO A 88 -5.77 -0.75 -20.06
CA PRO A 88 -5.29 -0.30 -21.35
C PRO A 88 -5.45 -1.36 -22.45
N VAL A 89 -5.41 -0.90 -23.69
CA VAL A 89 -5.41 -1.76 -24.89
C VAL A 89 -4.23 -2.74 -24.85
N GLY A 90 -4.45 -3.96 -25.31
CA GLY A 90 -3.45 -5.03 -25.32
C GLY A 90 -3.38 -5.82 -24.02
N THR A 91 -4.11 -5.42 -22.98
CA THR A 91 -4.22 -6.22 -21.75
C THR A 91 -4.90 -7.55 -22.05
N VAL A 92 -4.25 -8.65 -21.65
CA VAL A 92 -4.80 -10.00 -21.77
C VAL A 92 -5.55 -10.36 -20.49
N LEU A 93 -6.76 -10.89 -20.63
CA LEU A 93 -7.67 -11.29 -19.56
C LEU A 93 -8.17 -12.72 -19.78
N TYR A 94 -8.57 -13.39 -18.72
CA TYR A 94 -8.89 -14.81 -18.74
C TYR A 94 -10.26 -15.11 -18.11
N HIS A 95 -11.00 -16.05 -18.67
CA HIS A 95 -12.30 -16.48 -18.14
C HIS A 95 -12.43 -18.01 -18.20
N GLY A 96 -12.71 -18.63 -17.05
CA GLY A 96 -12.96 -20.06 -16.93
C GLY A 96 -14.45 -20.34 -17.01
N ALA A 97 -14.89 -21.05 -18.05
CA ALA A 97 -16.29 -21.38 -18.22
C ALA A 97 -16.71 -22.50 -17.25
N LEU A 98 -17.83 -22.29 -16.55
CA LEU A 98 -18.27 -23.18 -15.47
C LEU A 98 -18.85 -24.53 -15.94
N THR A 99 -19.46 -24.63 -17.12
CA THR A 99 -20.19 -25.86 -17.50
C THR A 99 -20.36 -26.10 -19.01
N SER A 100 -20.12 -25.10 -19.86
CA SER A 100 -20.46 -25.16 -21.29
C SER A 100 -19.50 -24.29 -22.11
N PRO A 101 -19.28 -24.58 -23.41
CA PRO A 101 -18.57 -23.69 -24.34
C PRO A 101 -19.38 -22.41 -24.65
N HIS A 102 -19.91 -21.74 -23.63
CA HIS A 102 -20.61 -20.49 -23.79
C HIS A 102 -19.61 -19.34 -23.78
N LEU A 103 -19.63 -18.54 -24.84
CA LEU A 103 -18.98 -17.25 -24.84
C LEU A 103 -19.89 -16.26 -24.11
N PRO A 104 -19.49 -15.73 -22.93
CA PRO A 104 -20.32 -14.76 -22.23
C PRO A 104 -20.51 -13.53 -23.12
N THR A 105 -21.78 -13.21 -23.41
CA THR A 105 -22.15 -11.98 -24.15
C THR A 105 -22.63 -10.87 -23.23
N ALA A 106 -22.91 -11.20 -21.96
CA ALA A 106 -23.47 -10.30 -20.95
C ALA A 106 -22.43 -9.89 -19.90
N LEU A 107 -22.85 -9.76 -18.64
CA LEU A 107 -21.97 -9.55 -17.50
C LEU A 107 -21.40 -10.88 -16.99
N ASP A 108 -20.13 -10.87 -16.58
CA ASP A 108 -19.42 -12.05 -16.05
C ASP A 108 -18.06 -11.59 -15.46
N TRP A 109 -17.27 -12.53 -14.92
CA TRP A 109 -15.97 -12.28 -14.32
C TRP A 109 -14.83 -12.64 -15.27
N VAL A 110 -13.77 -11.85 -15.22
CA VAL A 110 -12.47 -12.19 -15.81
C VAL A 110 -11.38 -12.06 -14.75
N ALA A 111 -10.38 -12.92 -14.83
CA ALA A 111 -9.17 -12.81 -14.03
C ALA A 111 -8.04 -12.17 -14.84
N VAL A 112 -7.09 -11.58 -14.12
CA VAL A 112 -5.85 -11.06 -14.70
C VAL A 112 -4.77 -12.15 -14.81
N GLU A 113 -4.93 -13.29 -14.13
CA GLU A 113 -4.03 -14.44 -14.22
C GLU A 113 -4.77 -15.71 -14.70
N PRO A 114 -4.14 -16.53 -15.56
CA PRO A 114 -4.76 -17.76 -16.05
C PRO A 114 -4.92 -18.80 -14.95
N ASP A 115 -4.01 -18.88 -13.97
CA ASP A 115 -4.11 -19.78 -12.81
C ASP A 115 -5.35 -19.48 -11.96
N HIS A 116 -5.67 -18.19 -11.79
CA HIS A 116 -6.89 -17.74 -11.12
C HIS A 116 -8.14 -18.11 -11.92
N SER A 117 -8.16 -17.81 -13.22
CA SER A 117 -9.30 -18.15 -14.08
C SER A 117 -9.52 -19.67 -14.22
N THR A 118 -8.45 -20.45 -14.32
CA THR A 118 -8.51 -21.92 -14.44
C THR A 118 -9.10 -22.58 -13.19
N PHE A 119 -8.94 -21.96 -12.01
CA PHE A 119 -9.63 -22.42 -10.80
C PHE A 119 -11.16 -22.46 -10.98
N PHE A 120 -11.73 -21.53 -11.74
CA PHE A 120 -13.17 -21.46 -12.05
C PHE A 120 -13.59 -22.26 -13.29
N CYS A 121 -12.63 -22.78 -14.06
CA CYS A 121 -12.86 -23.69 -15.17
C CYS A 121 -13.34 -25.05 -14.61
N LYS A 122 -14.64 -25.32 -14.71
CA LYS A 122 -15.26 -26.53 -14.12
C LYS A 122 -15.63 -27.50 -15.24
N GLY A 123 -14.87 -28.58 -15.34
CA GLY A 123 -15.20 -29.72 -16.19
C GLY A 123 -14.47 -30.99 -15.70
N PRO A 124 -15.01 -32.20 -15.94
CA PRO A 124 -14.37 -33.44 -15.55
C PRO A 124 -13.19 -33.80 -16.48
N ILE A 125 -12.35 -34.76 -16.07
CA ILE A 125 -11.15 -35.20 -16.82
C ILE A 125 -11.53 -35.65 -18.24
N GLU A 126 -12.66 -36.32 -18.39
CA GLU A 126 -13.11 -36.92 -19.64
C GLU A 126 -13.47 -35.88 -20.69
N THR A 127 -14.00 -34.72 -20.28
CA THR A 127 -14.48 -33.67 -21.21
C THR A 127 -13.58 -32.45 -21.26
N GLY A 128 -12.62 -32.32 -20.34
CA GLY A 128 -11.84 -31.11 -20.16
C GLY A 128 -12.67 -29.95 -19.61
N CYS A 129 -12.11 -28.75 -19.63
CA CYS A 129 -12.78 -27.53 -19.20
C CYS A 129 -12.51 -26.38 -20.21
N TRP A 130 -13.51 -25.54 -20.45
CA TRP A 130 -13.41 -24.47 -21.44
C TRP A 130 -12.84 -23.20 -20.83
N HIS A 131 -11.79 -22.66 -21.46
CA HIS A 131 -11.08 -21.47 -20.99
C HIS A 131 -10.94 -20.45 -22.12
N LEU A 132 -11.37 -19.24 -21.83
CA LEU A 132 -11.42 -18.12 -22.76
C LEU A 132 -10.26 -17.15 -22.45
N THR A 133 -9.51 -16.76 -23.48
CA THR A 133 -8.52 -15.70 -23.42
C THR A 133 -9.02 -14.51 -24.24
N LEU A 134 -9.00 -13.34 -23.63
CA LEU A 134 -9.49 -12.09 -24.18
C LEU A 134 -8.34 -11.09 -24.27
N THR A 135 -8.42 -10.16 -25.22
CA THR A 135 -7.56 -8.98 -25.23
C THR A 135 -8.41 -7.73 -25.28
N VAL A 136 -8.02 -6.72 -24.50
CA VAL A 136 -8.66 -5.40 -24.48
C VAL A 136 -8.31 -4.66 -25.76
N THR A 137 -9.30 -4.32 -26.57
CA THR A 137 -9.13 -3.62 -27.86
C THR A 137 -9.44 -2.14 -27.77
N ARG A 138 -10.15 -1.72 -26.72
CA ARG A 138 -10.44 -0.32 -26.39
C ARG A 138 -10.22 -0.10 -24.90
N PRO A 139 -9.61 1.02 -24.45
CA PRO A 139 -9.43 1.27 -23.02
C PRO A 139 -10.73 1.09 -22.25
N MET A 140 -10.71 0.26 -21.21
CA MET A 140 -11.87 0.01 -20.37
C MET A 140 -11.81 0.90 -19.14
N LYS A 141 -12.83 1.71 -18.94
CA LYS A 141 -13.00 2.48 -17.71
C LYS A 141 -13.48 1.54 -16.61
N VAL A 142 -12.75 1.48 -15.51
CA VAL A 142 -13.08 0.59 -14.38
C VAL A 142 -13.12 1.36 -13.07
N LEU A 143 -13.79 0.78 -12.07
CA LEU A 143 -13.76 1.25 -10.70
C LEU A 143 -13.15 0.18 -9.79
N TYR A 144 -12.12 0.52 -9.03
CA TYR A 144 -11.41 -0.40 -8.15
C TYR A 144 -11.88 -0.23 -6.70
N PHE A 145 -12.15 -1.36 -6.03
CA PHE A 145 -12.39 -1.44 -4.60
C PHE A 145 -11.17 -2.05 -3.91
N ASP A 146 -10.50 -1.30 -3.03
CA ASP A 146 -9.33 -1.78 -2.28
C ASP A 146 -9.67 -2.88 -1.25
N GLY A 147 -8.64 -3.37 -0.58
CA GLY A 147 -8.78 -4.50 0.35
C GLY A 147 -9.05 -5.81 -0.38
N ASN A 148 -9.49 -6.81 0.38
CA ASN A 148 -9.88 -8.11 -0.15
C ASN A 148 -11.37 -8.08 -0.51
N SER A 149 -11.73 -7.17 -1.44
CA SER A 149 -13.11 -6.75 -1.73
C SER A 149 -14.01 -7.79 -2.41
N ALA A 150 -13.43 -8.93 -2.78
CA ALA A 150 -14.16 -10.09 -3.26
C ALA A 150 -14.16 -11.26 -2.25
N ALA A 151 -13.46 -11.17 -1.11
CA ALA A 151 -13.58 -12.20 -0.07
C ALA A 151 -15.03 -12.27 0.42
N LYS A 152 -15.57 -13.49 0.58
CA LYS A 152 -16.97 -13.68 1.00
C LYS A 152 -17.08 -13.67 2.52
N LEU A 153 -16.61 -12.59 3.16
CA LEU A 153 -16.62 -12.41 4.61
C LEU A 153 -17.66 -11.35 5.02
N PRO A 154 -18.68 -11.70 5.84
CA PRO A 154 -19.69 -10.72 6.30
C PRO A 154 -19.09 -9.62 7.21
N GLU A 155 -17.84 -9.78 7.64
CA GLU A 155 -17.09 -8.84 8.48
C GLU A 155 -16.55 -7.61 7.75
N GLY A 156 -16.99 -7.32 6.51
CA GLY A 156 -16.88 -5.98 5.92
C GLY A 156 -16.15 -5.87 4.59
N THR A 157 -15.58 -6.98 4.13
CA THR A 157 -14.85 -7.03 2.85
C THR A 157 -15.66 -6.52 1.65
N MET A 158 -16.98 -6.64 1.68
CA MET A 158 -17.88 -6.17 0.61
C MET A 158 -18.53 -4.80 0.87
N ASP A 159 -18.22 -4.12 1.97
CA ASP A 159 -19.01 -2.95 2.37
C ASP A 159 -18.96 -1.81 1.35
N THR A 160 -17.78 -1.47 0.80
CA THR A 160 -17.63 -0.34 -0.12
C THR A 160 -18.34 -0.58 -1.46
N GLN A 161 -18.32 -1.81 -1.98
CA GLN A 161 -19.08 -2.16 -3.18
C GLN A 161 -20.60 -2.16 -2.92
N ASP A 162 -21.04 -2.57 -1.74
CA ASP A 162 -22.46 -2.52 -1.35
C ASP A 162 -22.95 -1.06 -1.23
N LEU A 163 -22.14 -0.16 -0.65
CA LEU A 163 -22.44 1.27 -0.60
C LEU A 163 -22.59 1.89 -2.00
N VAL A 164 -21.77 1.48 -2.97
CA VAL A 164 -21.91 1.95 -4.36
C VAL A 164 -23.18 1.37 -5.01
N ALA A 165 -23.42 0.07 -4.85
CA ALA A 165 -24.55 -0.61 -5.49
C ALA A 165 -25.91 -0.20 -4.91
N TRP A 166 -25.99 -0.02 -3.59
CA TRP A 166 -27.25 0.06 -2.86
C TRP A 166 -27.36 1.26 -1.90
N SER A 167 -26.31 2.07 -1.73
CA SER A 167 -26.25 3.17 -0.75
C SER A 167 -26.40 2.73 0.71
N GLU A 168 -26.28 1.43 0.96
CA GLU A 168 -26.32 0.81 2.27
C GLU A 168 -25.57 -0.52 2.22
N MET A 169 -24.97 -0.92 3.35
CA MET A 169 -24.31 -2.22 3.45
C MET A 169 -25.36 -3.34 3.48
N LYS A 170 -25.04 -4.48 2.88
CA LYS A 170 -25.89 -5.67 2.91
C LYS A 170 -25.06 -6.91 3.27
N PRO A 171 -24.57 -7.03 4.52
CA PRO A 171 -23.75 -8.17 4.94
C PRO A 171 -24.46 -9.52 4.72
N GLU A 172 -25.78 -9.58 4.77
CA GLU A 172 -26.58 -10.76 4.45
C GLU A 172 -26.52 -11.17 2.97
N ARG A 173 -26.07 -10.26 2.09
CA ARG A 173 -25.90 -10.48 0.65
C ARG A 173 -24.46 -10.79 0.26
N VAL A 174 -23.59 -11.17 1.20
CA VAL A 174 -22.17 -11.49 0.90
C VAL A 174 -22.03 -12.54 -0.23
N TRP A 175 -22.97 -13.47 -0.34
CA TRP A 175 -23.01 -14.50 -1.40
C TRP A 175 -23.79 -14.11 -2.67
N SER A 176 -24.43 -12.94 -2.72
CA SER A 176 -25.28 -12.49 -3.83
C SER A 176 -24.50 -11.78 -4.94
N GLU A 177 -23.43 -12.41 -5.42
CA GLU A 177 -22.50 -11.82 -6.39
C GLU A 177 -23.16 -11.47 -7.73
N GLU A 178 -24.02 -12.33 -8.26
CA GLU A 178 -24.77 -12.08 -9.51
C GLU A 178 -25.66 -10.82 -9.41
N ARG A 179 -26.31 -10.63 -8.26
CA ARG A 179 -27.12 -9.44 -8.01
C ARG A 179 -26.24 -8.20 -7.92
N ARG A 180 -25.11 -8.32 -7.24
CA ARG A 180 -24.18 -7.22 -7.02
C ARG A 180 -23.57 -6.73 -8.33
N ILE A 181 -23.03 -7.61 -9.17
CA ILE A 181 -22.50 -7.22 -10.48
C ILE A 181 -23.57 -6.56 -11.35
N LYS A 182 -24.80 -7.09 -11.35
CA LYS A 182 -25.93 -6.50 -12.10
C LYS A 182 -26.25 -5.09 -11.64
N ASP A 183 -26.39 -4.88 -10.33
CA ASP A 183 -26.75 -3.57 -9.77
C ASP A 183 -25.59 -2.57 -9.89
N LEU A 184 -24.33 -3.00 -9.73
CA LEU A 184 -23.15 -2.18 -9.98
C LEU A 184 -23.04 -1.77 -11.45
N CYS A 185 -23.22 -2.70 -12.39
CA CYS A 185 -23.18 -2.38 -13.82
C CYS A 185 -24.29 -1.41 -14.23
N LYS A 186 -25.50 -1.57 -13.66
CA LYS A 186 -26.59 -0.60 -13.83
C LYS A 186 -26.22 0.78 -13.27
N TRP A 187 -25.58 0.84 -12.12
CA TRP A 187 -25.10 2.10 -11.54
C TRP A 187 -23.99 2.75 -12.40
N GLY A 188 -23.08 1.93 -12.93
CA GLY A 188 -21.91 2.36 -13.69
C GLY A 188 -22.20 2.82 -15.12
N GLU A 189 -23.33 2.37 -15.69
CA GLU A 189 -23.75 2.67 -17.08
C GLU A 189 -23.78 4.18 -17.36
N LYS A 190 -24.39 4.98 -16.49
CA LYS A 190 -24.47 6.45 -16.63
C LYS A 190 -23.11 7.15 -16.62
N TYR A 191 -22.07 6.48 -16.15
CA TYR A 191 -20.70 7.01 -16.07
C TYR A 191 -19.75 6.35 -17.08
N GLY A 192 -20.27 5.45 -17.92
CA GLY A 192 -19.47 4.69 -18.89
C GLY A 192 -18.47 3.73 -18.22
N VAL A 193 -18.76 3.24 -17.01
CA VAL A 193 -17.92 2.23 -16.34
C VAL A 193 -18.15 0.87 -16.99
N ASN A 194 -17.08 0.24 -17.47
CA ASN A 194 -17.10 -1.03 -18.17
C ASN A 194 -16.93 -2.23 -17.24
N GLY A 195 -16.39 -2.02 -16.05
CA GLY A 195 -16.22 -3.07 -15.05
C GLY A 195 -15.70 -2.60 -13.71
N PHE A 196 -15.61 -3.54 -12.76
CA PHE A 196 -15.21 -3.27 -11.39
C PHE A 196 -14.08 -4.21 -10.98
N VAL A 197 -12.96 -3.64 -10.54
CA VAL A 197 -11.79 -4.38 -10.11
C VAL A 197 -11.90 -4.64 -8.61
N ARG A 198 -11.59 -5.87 -8.20
CA ARG A 198 -11.57 -6.27 -6.80
C ARG A 198 -10.60 -7.42 -6.60
N MET A 199 -10.29 -7.74 -5.34
CA MET A 199 -9.32 -8.76 -4.99
C MET A 199 -9.95 -9.83 -4.12
N GLU A 200 -9.64 -11.08 -4.44
CA GLU A 200 -9.92 -12.24 -3.61
C GLU A 200 -8.61 -12.93 -3.20
N MET A 201 -8.39 -14.16 -3.67
CA MET A 201 -7.10 -14.84 -3.75
C MET A 201 -6.14 -14.20 -4.78
N ASN A 202 -6.68 -13.49 -5.77
CA ASN A 202 -5.96 -12.72 -6.77
C ASN A 202 -6.91 -11.63 -7.31
N PHE A 203 -6.45 -10.76 -8.20
CA PHE A 203 -7.30 -9.72 -8.79
C PHE A 203 -8.24 -10.29 -9.86
N GLU A 204 -9.46 -9.78 -9.86
CA GLU A 204 -10.50 -10.05 -10.85
C GLU A 204 -11.20 -8.77 -11.26
N ILE A 205 -11.89 -8.84 -12.41
CA ILE A 205 -12.70 -7.77 -12.94
C ILE A 205 -14.10 -8.31 -13.20
N MET A 206 -15.09 -7.69 -12.56
CA MET A 206 -16.50 -7.82 -12.92
C MET A 206 -16.75 -7.02 -14.20
N ILE A 207 -17.01 -7.68 -15.31
CA ILE A 207 -17.22 -7.03 -16.61
C ILE A 207 -18.72 -6.85 -16.85
N CYS A 208 -19.12 -5.66 -17.30
CA CYS A 208 -20.52 -5.35 -17.56
C CYS A 208 -21.01 -5.76 -18.95
N ASN A 209 -20.12 -5.77 -19.96
CA ASN A 209 -20.44 -6.20 -21.32
C ASN A 209 -19.19 -6.69 -22.07
N PHE A 210 -19.10 -8.00 -22.29
CA PHE A 210 -17.97 -8.66 -22.96
C PHE A 210 -17.79 -8.30 -24.44
N THR A 211 -18.84 -7.82 -25.11
CA THR A 211 -18.81 -7.54 -26.56
C THR A 211 -18.28 -6.13 -26.90
N SER A 212 -18.02 -5.31 -25.87
CA SER A 212 -17.91 -3.86 -26.04
C SER A 212 -16.49 -3.29 -25.95
N HIS A 213 -15.51 -3.99 -25.38
CA HIS A 213 -14.14 -3.45 -25.20
C HIS A 213 -13.04 -4.50 -25.37
N MET A 214 -13.40 -5.73 -25.70
CA MET A 214 -12.50 -6.87 -25.78
C MET A 214 -12.82 -7.72 -27.00
N GLU A 215 -11.83 -8.49 -27.45
CA GLU A 215 -12.01 -9.54 -28.45
C GLU A 215 -11.44 -10.88 -27.96
N ILE A 216 -11.91 -11.95 -28.58
CA ILE A 216 -11.48 -13.31 -28.26
C ILE A 216 -10.13 -13.57 -28.92
N VAL A 217 -9.13 -13.88 -28.11
CA VAL A 217 -7.81 -14.35 -28.56
C VAL A 217 -7.85 -15.86 -28.77
N SER A 218 -8.39 -16.60 -27.80
CA SER A 218 -8.51 -18.05 -27.89
C SER A 218 -9.66 -18.57 -27.02
N PHE A 219 -10.27 -19.67 -27.46
CA PHE A 219 -11.26 -20.39 -26.67
C PHE A 219 -10.92 -21.88 -26.73
N LEU A 220 -10.29 -22.37 -25.66
CA LEU A 220 -9.65 -23.69 -25.65
C LEU A 220 -10.37 -24.62 -24.68
N ASN A 221 -10.48 -25.89 -25.07
CA ASN A 221 -10.81 -26.96 -24.15
C ASN A 221 -9.52 -27.48 -23.52
N LEU A 222 -9.25 -27.06 -22.28
CA LEU A 222 -8.07 -27.43 -21.52
C LEU A 222 -8.26 -28.78 -20.84
N ALA A 223 -7.16 -29.52 -20.67
CA ALA A 223 -7.18 -30.74 -19.88
C ALA A 223 -7.62 -30.43 -18.45
N SER A 224 -8.69 -31.08 -18.00
CA SER A 224 -9.13 -30.93 -16.62
C SER A 224 -8.24 -31.73 -15.68
N ILE A 225 -8.02 -31.13 -14.53
CA ILE A 225 -7.22 -31.60 -13.41
C ILE A 225 -8.11 -32.03 -12.23
N ARG A 226 -9.44 -31.94 -12.39
CA ARG A 226 -10.43 -32.28 -11.37
C ARG A 226 -10.75 -33.77 -11.45
N THR A 227 -10.21 -34.56 -10.52
CA THR A 227 -10.44 -36.02 -10.43
C THR A 227 -11.83 -36.33 -9.85
N GLY A 228 -12.89 -36.34 -10.68
CA GLY A 228 -14.18 -36.88 -10.25
C GLY A 228 -15.32 -36.74 -11.26
N THR A 229 -16.16 -37.77 -11.30
CA THR A 229 -17.41 -37.85 -12.07
C THR A 229 -18.61 -37.50 -11.18
N SER A 230 -19.28 -36.38 -11.48
CA SER A 230 -20.60 -35.98 -10.96
C SER A 230 -20.73 -35.49 -9.49
N THR A 231 -21.51 -34.41 -9.37
CA THR A 231 -22.20 -33.80 -8.21
C THR A 231 -21.44 -33.35 -6.97
N ASP A 232 -20.26 -33.87 -6.66
CA ASP A 232 -19.40 -33.33 -5.60
C ASP A 232 -18.18 -32.63 -6.22
N PRO A 233 -17.79 -31.42 -5.77
CA PRO A 233 -16.57 -30.79 -6.26
C PRO A 233 -15.38 -31.70 -5.92
N PRO A 234 -14.66 -32.24 -6.92
CA PRO A 234 -13.44 -32.99 -6.66
C PRO A 234 -12.47 -32.11 -5.86
N PRO A 235 -11.69 -32.67 -4.93
CA PRO A 235 -10.69 -31.89 -4.22
C PRO A 235 -9.75 -31.29 -5.27
N VAL A 236 -9.72 -29.95 -5.35
CA VAL A 236 -8.68 -29.24 -6.07
C VAL A 236 -7.37 -29.73 -5.46
N THR A 237 -6.48 -30.33 -6.25
CA THR A 237 -5.27 -30.92 -5.68
C THR A 237 -4.47 -29.81 -4.97
N ALA A 238 -3.80 -30.15 -3.87
CA ALA A 238 -2.97 -29.22 -3.10
C ALA A 238 -2.00 -28.42 -3.98
N ARG A 239 -1.53 -29.04 -5.07
CA ARG A 239 -0.72 -28.41 -6.11
C ARG A 239 -1.41 -27.22 -6.78
N HIS A 240 -2.66 -27.35 -7.21
CA HIS A 240 -3.34 -26.26 -7.92
C HIS A 240 -3.71 -25.10 -7.00
N VAL A 241 -4.10 -25.40 -5.75
CA VAL A 241 -4.25 -24.37 -4.72
C VAL A 241 -2.93 -23.64 -4.52
N PHE A 242 -1.83 -24.38 -4.45
CA PHE A 242 -0.49 -23.79 -4.32
C PHE A 242 -0.12 -22.93 -5.54
N GLU A 243 -0.29 -23.39 -6.78
CA GLU A 243 0.04 -22.59 -7.98
C GLU A 243 -0.79 -21.31 -8.06
N LEU A 244 -2.05 -21.36 -7.64
CA LEU A 244 -2.89 -20.19 -7.53
C LEU A 244 -2.34 -19.17 -6.52
N MET A 245 -2.01 -19.62 -5.30
CA MET A 245 -1.34 -18.79 -4.30
C MET A 245 0.01 -18.26 -4.80
N HIS A 246 0.75 -19.08 -5.56
CA HIS A 246 2.04 -18.70 -6.12
C HIS A 246 1.90 -17.62 -7.20
N SER A 247 0.91 -17.72 -8.09
CA SER A 247 0.62 -16.72 -9.11
C SER A 247 0.21 -15.37 -8.48
N ALA A 248 -0.58 -15.40 -7.40
CA ALA A 248 -0.94 -14.21 -6.64
C ALA A 248 0.30 -13.55 -5.99
N SER A 249 1.26 -14.39 -5.57
CA SER A 249 2.46 -13.90 -4.88
C SER A 249 3.35 -12.98 -5.74
N TRP A 250 3.22 -13.03 -7.07
CA TRP A 250 3.95 -12.13 -7.97
C TRP A 250 3.53 -10.66 -7.83
N ARG A 251 2.41 -10.40 -7.14
CA ARG A 251 1.82 -9.07 -6.95
C ARG A 251 1.71 -8.68 -5.47
N GLU A 252 2.41 -9.39 -4.58
CA GLU A 252 2.35 -9.12 -3.15
C GLU A 252 2.73 -7.68 -2.82
N ASN A 253 3.82 -7.21 -3.41
CA ASN A 253 4.44 -5.94 -3.10
C ASN A 253 4.43 -5.01 -4.31
N TYR A 254 4.83 -3.75 -4.09
CA TYR A 254 5.02 -2.76 -5.14
C TYR A 254 5.81 -3.35 -6.33
N PRO A 255 5.36 -3.16 -7.59
CA PRO A 255 4.32 -2.23 -8.02
C PRO A 255 2.87 -2.75 -8.01
N GLY A 256 2.63 -3.99 -7.57
CA GLY A 256 1.32 -4.65 -7.56
C GLY A 256 0.84 -5.12 -8.94
N GLU A 257 -0.47 -5.17 -9.16
CA GLU A 257 -1.07 -5.31 -10.49
C GLU A 257 -0.85 -4.04 -11.31
N THR A 258 -0.08 -4.15 -12.40
CA THR A 258 0.34 -3.01 -13.22
C THR A 258 -0.47 -2.83 -14.49
N ARG A 259 -1.27 -3.84 -14.88
CA ARG A 259 -2.15 -3.78 -16.06
C ARG A 259 -3.41 -2.97 -15.80
N ILE A 260 -3.67 -2.57 -14.56
CA ILE A 260 -4.79 -1.70 -14.19
C ILE A 260 -4.20 -0.35 -13.77
N MET A 261 -4.46 0.68 -14.57
CA MET A 261 -3.94 2.02 -14.34
C MET A 261 -4.93 2.83 -13.51
N LEU A 262 -4.64 3.03 -12.23
CA LEU A 262 -5.50 3.81 -11.34
C LEU A 262 -5.30 5.31 -11.51
N ASP A 263 -6.39 6.05 -11.45
CA ASP A 263 -6.42 7.51 -11.41
C ASP A 263 -6.55 8.00 -9.97
N PHE A 264 -5.41 8.35 -9.38
CA PHE A 264 -5.33 8.87 -8.01
C PHE A 264 -6.03 10.23 -7.84
N SER A 265 -6.20 10.99 -8.93
CA SER A 265 -6.88 12.29 -8.87
C SER A 265 -8.39 12.18 -8.65
N GLY A 266 -8.95 10.99 -8.84
CA GLY A 266 -10.35 10.65 -8.57
C GLY A 266 -10.54 9.72 -7.36
N LEU A 267 -9.52 9.52 -6.53
CA LEU A 267 -9.57 8.62 -5.37
C LEU A 267 -10.61 9.09 -4.33
N VAL A 268 -11.45 8.18 -3.84
CA VAL A 268 -12.42 8.45 -2.78
C VAL A 268 -12.10 7.57 -1.59
N SER A 269 -11.67 8.17 -0.48
CA SER A 269 -11.33 7.44 0.74
C SER A 269 -12.35 7.71 1.84
N PHE A 270 -12.81 6.64 2.49
CA PHE A 270 -13.60 6.73 3.71
C PHE A 270 -12.74 7.14 4.92
N TYR A 271 -11.42 7.28 4.77
CA TYR A 271 -10.55 7.91 5.76
C TYR A 271 -10.49 9.44 5.63
N ASP A 272 -11.11 10.03 4.61
CA ASP A 272 -11.30 11.49 4.50
C ASP A 272 -12.33 11.96 5.54
N THR A 273 -11.85 12.59 6.62
CA THR A 273 -12.69 13.05 7.73
C THR A 273 -13.57 14.24 7.36
N ALA A 274 -13.24 14.97 6.29
CA ALA A 274 -14.08 16.04 5.77
C ALA A 274 -15.21 15.49 4.89
N LEU A 275 -14.95 14.40 4.16
CA LEU A 275 -15.97 13.74 3.34
C LEU A 275 -16.96 12.95 4.21
N VAL A 276 -16.45 12.12 5.14
CA VAL A 276 -17.24 11.18 5.96
C VAL A 276 -17.02 11.36 7.47
N PRO A 277 -17.32 12.54 8.05
CA PRO A 277 -17.15 12.82 9.47
C PRO A 277 -17.93 11.86 10.40
N SER A 278 -19.05 11.28 9.95
CA SER A 278 -19.85 10.34 10.75
C SER A 278 -19.09 9.05 11.12
N LEU A 279 -18.05 8.69 10.36
CA LEU A 279 -17.24 7.50 10.61
C LEU A 279 -16.10 7.74 11.60
N VAL A 280 -15.72 8.99 11.88
CA VAL A 280 -14.63 9.33 12.82
C VAL A 280 -14.84 8.74 14.21
N PRO A 281 -15.97 8.99 14.91
CA PRO A 281 -16.19 8.43 16.25
C PRO A 281 -16.32 6.91 16.25
N ARG A 282 -16.62 6.28 15.10
CA ARG A 282 -16.79 4.82 14.98
C ARG A 282 -15.46 4.06 14.98
N ARG A 283 -14.34 4.74 14.77
CA ARG A 283 -12.99 4.16 14.71
C ARG A 283 -12.21 4.28 16.02
N VAL A 284 -12.67 5.13 16.93
CA VAL A 284 -11.95 5.42 18.18
C VAL A 284 -11.80 4.14 19.00
N GLY A 285 -10.55 3.81 19.36
CA GLY A 285 -10.23 2.63 20.17
C GLY A 285 -10.29 1.29 19.42
N LEU A 286 -10.44 1.32 18.09
CA LEU A 286 -10.38 0.12 17.25
C LEU A 286 -9.03 0.01 16.54
N ASP A 287 -8.59 -1.23 16.32
CA ASP A 287 -7.49 -1.51 15.40
C ASP A 287 -7.97 -1.32 13.96
N ARG A 288 -7.05 -1.03 13.03
CA ARG A 288 -7.38 -0.84 11.61
C ARG A 288 -8.09 -2.05 10.96
N TRP A 289 -7.83 -3.26 11.47
CA TRP A 289 -8.54 -4.48 11.03
C TRP A 289 -10.04 -4.44 11.27
N ASP A 290 -10.48 -3.69 12.28
CA ASP A 290 -11.87 -3.62 12.74
C ASP A 290 -12.55 -2.31 12.28
N HIS A 291 -11.85 -1.46 11.53
CA HIS A 291 -12.46 -0.32 10.86
C HIS A 291 -13.51 -0.79 9.86
N ARG A 292 -14.68 -0.14 9.88
CA ARG A 292 -15.80 -0.40 8.98
C ARG A 292 -16.32 0.93 8.43
N VAL A 293 -17.06 0.87 7.33
CA VAL A 293 -17.93 1.97 6.88
C VAL A 293 -19.35 1.87 7.47
N ALA A 294 -19.53 0.94 8.42
CA ALA A 294 -20.77 0.75 9.15
C ALA A 294 -21.17 1.97 9.97
N GLY A 295 -22.43 2.38 9.83
CA GLY A 295 -22.97 3.55 10.53
C GLY A 295 -22.62 4.89 9.88
N ILE A 296 -22.17 4.89 8.62
CA ILE A 296 -22.12 6.10 7.78
C ILE A 296 -23.50 6.76 7.72
N SER A 297 -23.55 8.09 7.86
CA SER A 297 -24.80 8.84 7.76
C SER A 297 -25.29 8.89 6.31
N SER A 298 -26.59 9.12 6.10
CA SER A 298 -27.15 9.32 4.76
C SER A 298 -26.53 10.54 4.06
N GLU A 299 -26.27 11.62 4.80
CA GLU A 299 -25.63 12.85 4.28
C GLU A 299 -24.20 12.59 3.81
N ASP A 300 -23.43 11.82 4.58
CA ASP A 300 -22.06 11.42 4.21
C ASP A 300 -22.09 10.51 2.97
N MET A 301 -23.05 9.59 2.89
CA MET A 301 -23.22 8.69 1.76
C MET A 301 -23.59 9.44 0.47
N GLU A 302 -24.47 10.44 0.55
CA GLU A 302 -24.78 11.33 -0.57
C GLU A 302 -23.51 12.06 -1.06
N ARG A 303 -22.71 12.63 -0.15
CA ARG A 303 -21.44 13.28 -0.52
C ARG A 303 -20.45 12.32 -1.16
N VAL A 304 -20.38 11.07 -0.69
CA VAL A 304 -19.53 10.02 -1.30
C VAL A 304 -20.01 9.70 -2.72
N GLN A 305 -21.32 9.52 -2.94
CA GLN A 305 -21.88 9.27 -4.28
C GLN A 305 -21.61 10.44 -5.24
N ASP A 306 -21.77 11.68 -4.75
CA ASP A 306 -21.48 12.89 -5.53
C ASP A 306 -19.99 13.00 -5.86
N ARG A 307 -19.10 12.72 -4.90
CA ARG A 307 -17.65 12.72 -5.14
C ARG A 307 -17.26 11.66 -6.16
N LEU A 308 -17.83 10.46 -6.10
CA LEU A 308 -17.60 9.40 -7.09
C LEU A 308 -18.10 9.81 -8.48
N ALA A 309 -19.28 10.43 -8.56
CA ALA A 309 -19.83 10.93 -9.82
C ALA A 309 -18.91 11.98 -10.45
N GLN A 310 -18.41 12.92 -9.66
CA GLN A 310 -17.44 13.94 -10.10
C GLN A 310 -16.12 13.31 -10.55
N ALA A 311 -15.57 12.38 -9.75
CA ALA A 311 -14.36 11.63 -10.07
C ALA A 311 -14.47 10.90 -11.41
N LEU A 312 -15.62 10.29 -11.69
CA LEU A 312 -15.86 9.58 -12.95
C LEU A 312 -16.15 10.53 -14.12
N ALA A 313 -16.61 11.76 -13.88
CA ALA A 313 -16.89 12.73 -14.93
C ALA A 313 -15.65 13.55 -15.35
N LEU A 314 -14.60 13.57 -14.51
CA LEU A 314 -13.39 14.38 -14.72
C LEU A 314 -12.63 13.96 -16.00
N PRO A 315 -12.37 14.91 -16.93
CA PRO A 315 -11.47 14.68 -18.05
C PRO A 315 -10.01 14.60 -17.58
N PRO A 316 -9.12 13.85 -18.28
CA PRO A 316 -7.69 13.80 -17.94
C PRO A 316 -6.99 15.17 -17.87
N ALA A 317 -7.46 16.15 -18.67
CA ALA A 317 -6.87 17.48 -18.78
C ALA A 317 -7.09 18.39 -17.55
N THR A 318 -7.94 18.00 -16.60
CA THR A 318 -8.24 18.79 -15.40
C THR A 318 -7.48 18.33 -14.15
N THR A 319 -6.53 17.40 -14.31
CA THR A 319 -5.73 16.84 -13.21
C THR A 319 -4.40 17.57 -13.08
N SER A 320 -3.76 17.50 -11.91
CA SER A 320 -2.49 18.19 -11.67
C SER A 320 -1.29 17.62 -12.45
N GLY A 321 -1.42 16.40 -12.98
CA GLY A 321 -0.32 15.65 -13.60
C GLY A 321 0.72 15.10 -12.62
N ILE A 322 0.48 15.18 -11.31
CA ILE A 322 1.37 14.64 -10.28
C ILE A 322 1.26 13.12 -10.24
N ASP A 323 2.40 12.44 -10.34
CA ASP A 323 2.50 11.00 -10.12
C ASP A 323 2.46 10.67 -8.63
N TRP A 324 1.24 10.65 -8.07
CA TRP A 324 0.99 10.34 -6.67
C TRP A 324 1.49 8.95 -6.26
N LYS A 325 1.42 7.96 -7.15
CA LYS A 325 1.94 6.61 -6.90
C LYS A 325 3.45 6.66 -6.59
N THR A 326 4.20 7.43 -7.37
CA THR A 326 5.64 7.62 -7.14
C THR A 326 5.92 8.46 -5.89
N VAL A 327 5.19 9.55 -5.65
CA VAL A 327 5.36 10.40 -4.46
C VAL A 327 5.21 9.57 -3.17
N LEU A 328 4.15 8.77 -3.08
CA LEU A 328 3.90 7.87 -1.93
C LEU A 328 5.01 6.82 -1.79
N ARG A 329 5.43 6.22 -2.91
CA ARG A 329 6.46 5.17 -2.91
C ARG A 329 7.81 5.67 -2.41
N VAL A 330 8.24 6.86 -2.82
CA VAL A 330 9.53 7.44 -2.42
C VAL A 330 9.63 7.60 -0.91
N VAL A 331 8.53 7.96 -0.24
CA VAL A 331 8.49 8.07 1.23
C VAL A 331 8.66 6.70 1.88
N ILE A 332 7.96 5.66 1.41
CA ILE A 332 8.15 4.28 1.88
C ILE A 332 9.61 3.84 1.72
N ASP A 333 10.19 4.02 0.53
CA ASP A 333 11.57 3.62 0.22
C ASP A 333 12.61 4.34 1.06
N ARG A 334 12.33 5.60 1.42
CA ARG A 334 13.22 6.40 2.23
C ARG A 334 13.23 5.96 3.69
N TYR A 335 12.08 5.62 4.27
CA TYR A 335 11.96 5.47 5.72
C TYR A 335 11.75 4.04 6.21
N ALA A 336 11.06 3.17 5.46
CA ALA A 336 10.57 1.89 5.98
C ALA A 336 11.68 0.97 6.51
N SER A 337 12.72 0.72 5.72
CA SER A 337 13.83 -0.17 6.11
C SER A 337 14.71 0.44 7.20
N ARG A 338 14.88 1.76 7.21
CA ARG A 338 15.69 2.48 8.21
C ARG A 338 15.02 2.45 9.58
N LEU A 339 13.70 2.71 9.64
CA LEU A 339 12.93 2.62 10.87
C LEU A 339 12.91 1.18 11.42
N GLU A 340 12.70 0.19 10.54
CA GLU A 340 12.74 -1.23 10.93
C GLU A 340 14.11 -1.63 11.48
N PHE A 341 15.19 -1.14 10.89
CA PHE A 341 16.55 -1.39 11.37
C PHE A 341 16.83 -0.72 12.70
N ILE A 342 16.42 0.54 12.89
CA ILE A 342 16.52 1.25 14.17
C ILE A 342 15.73 0.50 15.26
N GLN A 343 14.51 0.06 14.97
CA GLN A 343 13.70 -0.73 15.90
C GLN A 343 14.39 -2.06 16.26
N HIS A 344 15.01 -2.74 15.28
CA HIS A 344 15.77 -3.95 15.54
C HIS A 344 16.92 -3.69 16.52
N LEU A 345 17.71 -2.63 16.30
CA LEU A 345 18.80 -2.26 17.19
C LEU A 345 18.29 -1.95 18.62
N LEU A 346 17.19 -1.21 18.75
CA LEU A 346 16.59 -0.85 20.04
C LEU A 346 15.99 -2.06 20.80
N ASN A 347 15.76 -3.18 20.11
CA ASN A 347 15.20 -4.40 20.71
C ASN A 347 16.27 -5.41 21.17
N LEU A 348 17.55 -5.14 20.94
CA LEU A 348 18.62 -6.01 21.42
C LEU A 348 18.80 -5.86 22.93
N THR A 349 18.92 -7.00 23.63
CA THR A 349 19.29 -7.02 25.05
C THR A 349 20.80 -6.86 25.17
N LEU A 350 21.23 -5.84 25.91
CA LEU A 350 22.65 -5.48 26.04
C LEU A 350 23.06 -5.43 27.51
N ASP A 351 24.35 -5.65 27.74
CA ASP A 351 25.00 -5.39 29.02
C ASP A 351 25.45 -3.92 29.12
N ASP A 352 25.73 -3.47 30.34
CA ASP A 352 26.14 -2.09 30.62
C ASP A 352 27.44 -1.68 29.89
N GLY A 353 28.29 -2.66 29.57
CA GLY A 353 29.54 -2.42 28.86
C GLY A 353 29.37 -2.05 27.39
N SER A 354 28.28 -2.45 26.74
CA SER A 354 28.05 -2.27 25.30
C SER A 354 26.98 -1.23 24.95
N ILE A 355 26.16 -0.80 25.92
CA ILE A 355 25.01 0.07 25.65
C ILE A 355 25.39 1.43 25.05
N PHE A 356 26.50 2.03 25.49
CA PHE A 356 26.96 3.32 24.97
C PHE A 356 27.33 3.20 23.48
N ASP A 357 28.15 2.23 23.12
CA ASP A 357 28.56 1.99 21.73
C ASP A 357 27.34 1.69 20.84
N HIS A 358 26.34 1.00 21.40
CA HIS A 358 25.09 0.73 20.70
C HIS A 358 24.24 1.98 20.49
N ALA A 359 24.12 2.84 21.51
CA ALA A 359 23.47 4.14 21.38
C ALA A 359 24.16 5.00 20.31
N GLN A 360 25.50 4.96 20.21
CA GLN A 360 26.24 5.62 19.14
C GLN A 360 25.90 5.05 17.75
N GLN A 361 25.69 3.74 17.63
CA GLN A 361 25.27 3.13 16.36
C GLN A 361 23.88 3.61 15.93
N ILE A 362 22.92 3.65 16.86
CA ILE A 362 21.57 4.17 16.60
C ILE A 362 21.64 5.66 16.21
N GLN A 363 22.41 6.47 16.92
CA GLN A 363 22.62 7.89 16.62
C GLN A 363 23.16 8.11 15.19
N ARG A 364 24.05 7.24 14.70
CA ARG A 364 24.53 7.28 13.30
C ARG A 364 23.43 6.97 12.29
N GLN A 365 22.51 6.05 12.60
CA GLN A 365 21.36 5.77 11.74
C GLN A 365 20.43 6.98 11.67
N LEU A 366 20.12 7.60 12.82
CA LEU A 366 19.31 8.81 12.89
C LEU A 366 19.93 9.96 12.08
N ARG A 367 21.24 10.20 12.26
CA ARG A 367 21.99 11.17 11.46
C ARG A 367 21.93 10.86 9.97
N THR A 368 22.00 9.59 9.58
CA THR A 368 21.91 9.17 8.16
C THR A 368 20.54 9.50 7.57
N VAL A 369 19.45 9.34 8.33
CA VAL A 369 18.09 9.70 7.88
C VAL A 369 17.97 11.22 7.67
N LEU A 370 18.54 12.01 8.59
CA LEU A 370 18.39 13.47 8.63
C LEU A 370 19.47 14.24 7.85
N LEU A 371 20.55 13.59 7.43
CA LEU A 371 21.70 14.26 6.81
C LEU A 371 21.30 15.21 5.67
N PRO A 372 20.39 14.85 4.74
CA PRO A 372 20.01 15.74 3.64
C PRO A 372 19.20 16.97 4.07
N TYR A 373 18.74 17.01 5.33
CA TYR A 373 17.86 18.04 5.90
C TYR A 373 18.52 18.79 7.05
N THR A 374 19.76 18.46 7.40
CA THR A 374 20.47 19.06 8.52
C THR A 374 20.92 20.47 8.17
N VAL A 375 20.18 21.46 8.64
CA VAL A 375 20.48 22.89 8.48
C VAL A 375 21.68 23.24 9.36
N PHE A 376 22.84 23.51 8.75
CA PHE A 376 24.09 23.79 9.49
C PHE A 376 23.96 24.95 10.49
N ALA A 377 23.26 26.02 10.11
CA ALA A 377 23.07 27.20 10.97
C ALA A 377 22.19 26.93 12.20
N ALA A 378 21.45 25.82 12.23
CA ALA A 378 20.61 25.42 13.35
C ALA A 378 21.37 24.59 14.40
N LEU A 379 22.57 24.09 14.07
CA LEU A 379 23.33 23.22 14.95
C LEU A 379 23.91 24.01 16.15
N PRO A 380 23.87 23.44 17.37
CA PRO A 380 24.48 24.08 18.52
C PRO A 380 26.02 24.20 18.32
N PRO A 381 26.66 25.24 18.88
CA PRO A 381 28.10 25.35 18.92
C PRO A 381 28.73 24.09 19.53
N ASN A 382 29.87 23.66 18.98
CA ASN A 382 30.57 22.45 19.39
C ASN A 382 31.03 22.46 20.87
N THR A 383 30.97 23.63 21.53
CA THR A 383 31.39 23.86 22.93
C THR A 383 30.22 24.12 23.88
N SER A 384 28.95 24.06 23.45
CA SER A 384 27.80 24.48 24.26
C SER A 384 26.60 23.52 24.23
N VAL A 385 26.83 22.22 24.15
CA VAL A 385 25.77 21.26 24.48
C VAL A 385 25.69 21.17 26.00
N THR A 386 24.99 22.10 26.62
CA THR A 386 24.62 21.98 28.03
C THR A 386 23.66 20.80 28.17
N ALA A 387 24.03 19.80 28.97
CA ALA A 387 23.11 18.75 29.38
C ALA A 387 21.81 19.41 29.90
N ASN A 388 20.66 19.07 29.31
CA ASN A 388 19.32 19.64 29.55
C ASN A 388 18.90 20.85 28.69
N ALA A 389 19.61 21.17 27.61
CA ALA A 389 19.09 22.12 26.63
C ALA A 389 17.82 21.59 25.95
N THR A 390 16.80 22.44 25.82
CA THR A 390 15.60 22.14 25.04
C THR A 390 15.96 21.86 23.59
N SER A 391 15.38 20.83 22.97
CA SER A 391 15.60 20.45 21.55
C SER A 391 15.03 21.44 20.52
N LEU A 392 14.67 22.66 20.94
CA LEU A 392 14.11 23.72 20.08
C LEU A 392 15.03 24.08 18.91
N TRP A 393 16.35 23.96 19.08
CA TRP A 393 17.34 24.20 18.02
C TRP A 393 17.17 23.25 16.82
N ALA A 394 16.54 22.08 17.02
CA ALA A 394 16.35 21.09 15.96
C ALA A 394 15.09 21.35 15.11
N ALA A 395 14.26 22.35 15.45
CA ALA A 395 13.04 22.67 14.71
C ALA A 395 13.26 22.97 13.21
N PRO A 396 14.32 23.69 12.79
CA PRO A 396 14.61 23.87 11.36
C PRO A 396 14.93 22.55 10.64
N VAL A 397 15.63 21.63 11.30
CA VAL A 397 15.94 20.29 10.73
C VAL A 397 14.67 19.47 10.58
N PHE A 398 13.80 19.52 11.59
CA PHE A 398 12.48 18.88 11.55
C PHE A 398 11.66 19.40 10.36
N ARG A 399 11.53 20.72 10.23
CA ARG A 399 10.83 21.37 9.12
C ARG A 399 11.32 20.90 7.76
N GLU A 400 12.63 21.03 7.49
CA GLU A 400 13.20 20.66 6.19
C GLU A 400 13.02 19.16 5.88
N CYS A 401 13.09 18.30 6.91
CA CYS A 401 12.79 16.88 6.75
C CYS A 401 11.33 16.67 6.33
N ALA A 402 10.39 17.24 7.06
CA ALA A 402 8.96 16.99 6.87
C ALA A 402 8.43 17.54 5.52
N VAL A 403 8.90 18.72 5.09
CA VAL A 403 8.40 19.35 3.86
C VAL A 403 9.14 18.87 2.60
N SER A 404 10.23 18.13 2.74
CA SER A 404 11.13 17.73 1.63
C SER A 404 10.41 17.12 0.42
N HIS A 405 9.37 16.32 0.65
CA HIS A 405 8.62 15.63 -0.39
C HIS A 405 7.44 16.44 -0.97
N THR A 406 7.04 17.54 -0.32
CA THR A 406 5.78 18.25 -0.64
C THR A 406 5.94 19.75 -0.89
N ALA A 407 7.08 20.36 -0.53
CA ALA A 407 7.32 21.79 -0.67
C ALA A 407 7.18 22.29 -2.12
N SER A 408 7.64 21.51 -3.10
CA SER A 408 7.54 21.86 -4.52
C SER A 408 6.10 21.75 -5.05
N ILE A 409 5.31 20.83 -4.51
CA ILE A 409 3.89 20.67 -4.88
C ILE A 409 3.09 21.86 -4.33
N ALA A 410 3.37 22.26 -3.09
CA ALA A 410 2.71 23.37 -2.41
C ALA A 410 2.97 24.73 -3.08
N SER A 411 4.19 24.94 -3.58
CA SER A 411 4.65 26.23 -4.11
C SER A 411 4.26 26.49 -5.56
N ARG A 412 3.89 25.45 -6.33
CA ARG A 412 3.63 25.56 -7.77
C ARG A 412 2.28 26.17 -8.15
N GLY A 413 1.39 26.46 -7.18
CA GLY A 413 0.07 27.02 -7.47
C GLY A 413 -0.80 26.12 -8.37
N THR A 414 -0.46 24.83 -8.49
CA THR A 414 -1.19 23.86 -9.29
C THR A 414 -2.58 23.67 -8.69
N THR A 415 -3.63 23.73 -9.51
CA THR A 415 -4.98 23.37 -9.08
C THR A 415 -5.02 21.85 -8.88
N LEU A 416 -5.20 21.44 -7.63
CA LEU A 416 -5.31 20.04 -7.23
C LEU A 416 -6.80 19.68 -7.10
N THR A 417 -7.17 18.46 -7.47
CA THR A 417 -8.53 17.96 -7.16
C THR A 417 -8.69 17.76 -5.65
N PRO A 418 -9.92 17.65 -5.12
CA PRO A 418 -10.15 17.32 -3.72
C PRO A 418 -9.43 16.02 -3.27
N SER A 419 -9.31 15.03 -4.14
CA SER A 419 -8.60 13.78 -3.87
C SER A 419 -7.08 13.99 -3.81
N GLU A 420 -6.54 14.86 -4.67
CA GLU A 420 -5.12 15.24 -4.63
C GLU A 420 -4.77 16.08 -3.40
N HIS A 421 -5.68 16.94 -2.92
CA HIS A 421 -5.53 17.61 -1.62
C HIS A 421 -5.43 16.59 -0.48
N LEU A 422 -6.30 15.58 -0.50
CA LEU A 422 -6.29 14.51 0.50
C LEU A 422 -4.97 13.73 0.46
N LEU A 423 -4.48 13.37 -0.71
CA LEU A 423 -3.19 12.69 -0.89
C LEU A 423 -2.01 13.55 -0.44
N LEU A 424 -2.01 14.85 -0.77
CA LEU A 424 -0.99 15.79 -0.31
C LEU A 424 -0.95 15.85 1.22
N GLN A 425 -2.13 15.95 1.84
CA GLN A 425 -2.24 15.99 3.30
C GLN A 425 -1.77 14.68 3.93
N ALA A 426 -2.13 13.53 3.35
CA ALA A 426 -1.69 12.21 3.81
C ALA A 426 -0.15 12.08 3.78
N VAL A 427 0.51 12.56 2.73
CA VAL A 427 1.98 12.60 2.64
C VAL A 427 2.56 13.55 3.71
N ARG A 428 1.98 14.73 3.88
CA ARG A 428 2.43 15.71 4.89
C ARG A 428 2.31 15.15 6.30
N ASP A 429 1.16 14.62 6.70
CA ASP A 429 0.95 14.06 8.03
C ASP A 429 1.93 12.92 8.33
N THR A 430 2.10 12.02 7.36
CA THR A 430 2.99 10.87 7.49
C THR A 430 4.45 11.28 7.61
N THR A 431 4.92 12.18 6.74
CA THR A 431 6.31 12.65 6.76
C THR A 431 6.60 13.57 7.94
N HIS A 432 5.63 14.39 8.36
CA HIS A 432 5.70 15.18 9.58
C HIS A 432 5.95 14.28 10.79
N GLU A 433 5.14 13.24 10.98
CA GLU A 433 5.30 12.37 12.15
C GLU A 433 6.60 11.56 12.14
N ILE A 434 7.00 11.02 10.99
CA ILE A 434 8.31 10.36 10.84
C ILE A 434 9.45 11.31 11.19
N CYS A 435 9.44 12.52 10.61
CA CYS A 435 10.51 13.48 10.80
C CYS A 435 10.52 14.06 12.22
N ARG A 436 9.35 14.20 12.87
CA ARG A 436 9.25 14.63 14.26
C ARG A 436 9.97 13.65 15.18
N VAL A 437 9.63 12.36 15.09
CA VAL A 437 10.21 11.30 15.91
C VAL A 437 11.71 11.15 15.66
N VAL A 438 12.13 11.04 14.40
CA VAL A 438 13.55 10.88 14.07
C VAL A 438 14.38 12.09 14.51
N THR A 439 13.85 13.32 14.36
CA THR A 439 14.53 14.54 14.81
C THR A 439 14.57 14.64 16.32
N LYS A 440 13.47 14.30 17.02
CA LYS A 440 13.41 14.26 18.49
C LYS A 440 14.48 13.32 19.04
N MET A 441 14.55 12.09 18.52
CA MET A 441 15.54 11.10 18.94
C MET A 441 16.97 11.57 18.67
N TRP A 442 17.23 12.09 17.47
CA TRP A 442 18.55 12.58 17.10
C TRP A 442 19.02 13.74 17.99
N ALA A 443 18.12 14.68 18.26
CA ALA A 443 18.38 15.84 19.12
C ALA A 443 18.62 15.40 20.57
N SER A 444 17.86 14.45 21.11
CA SER A 444 18.08 13.95 22.48
C SER A 444 19.42 13.21 22.62
N GLY A 445 19.82 12.43 21.61
CA GLY A 445 21.16 11.81 21.58
C GLY A 445 22.29 12.81 21.46
N MET A 446 22.10 13.89 20.70
CA MET A 446 23.07 15.01 20.66
C MET A 446 23.16 15.71 22.02
N ASN A 447 22.03 16.04 22.64
CA ASN A 447 21.98 16.72 23.93
C ASN A 447 22.62 15.90 25.07
N LEU A 448 22.57 14.57 24.98
CA LEU A 448 23.21 13.67 25.95
C LEU A 448 24.70 13.41 25.63
N GLY A 449 25.21 13.81 24.46
CA GLY A 449 26.60 13.55 24.07
C GLY A 449 26.86 12.13 23.55
N VAL A 450 25.84 11.48 22.98
CA VAL A 450 25.98 10.18 22.29
C VAL A 450 26.51 10.37 20.86
N ASP A 451 26.28 11.54 20.27
CA ASP A 451 26.72 11.83 18.90
C ASP A 451 28.24 11.97 18.81
N ALA A 452 28.86 11.09 18.03
CA ALA A 452 30.32 11.03 17.88
C ALA A 452 30.95 12.30 17.26
N PHE A 453 30.16 13.13 16.57
CA PHE A 453 30.64 14.41 16.04
C PHE A 453 30.66 15.53 17.08
N TYR A 454 29.98 15.34 18.21
CA TYR A 454 29.86 16.28 19.32
C TYR A 454 30.18 15.55 20.64
N PRO A 455 31.42 15.07 20.82
CA PRO A 455 31.77 14.28 21.98
C PRO A 455 31.69 15.15 23.26
N PRO A 456 31.10 14.63 24.35
CA PRO A 456 31.05 15.35 25.61
C PRO A 456 32.42 15.35 26.29
N GLU A 457 32.66 16.31 27.17
CA GLU A 457 33.88 16.35 28.00
C GLU A 457 34.01 15.13 28.91
N GLN A 458 32.88 14.59 29.37
CA GLN A 458 32.79 13.38 30.18
C GLN A 458 31.73 12.44 29.60
N ARG A 459 32.00 11.13 29.65
CA ARG A 459 31.02 10.14 29.20
C ARG A 459 29.75 10.23 30.05
N PRO A 460 28.55 10.15 29.46
CA PRO A 460 27.31 10.13 30.21
C PRO A 460 27.22 8.90 31.12
N GLU A 461 26.55 9.04 32.25
CA GLU A 461 26.23 7.94 33.15
C GLU A 461 25.42 6.86 32.41
N VAL A 462 25.73 5.59 32.68
CA VAL A 462 25.10 4.44 32.02
C VAL A 462 23.59 4.45 32.19
N ASP A 463 23.08 4.81 33.37
CA ASP A 463 21.64 4.91 33.65
C ASP A 463 20.93 5.91 32.73
N ARG A 464 21.59 7.03 32.38
CA ARG A 464 21.03 8.03 31.46
C ARG A 464 20.97 7.50 30.03
N ILE A 465 21.91 6.65 29.62
CA ILE A 465 21.89 5.99 28.32
C ILE A 465 20.76 4.95 28.27
N HIS A 466 20.54 4.20 29.36
CA HIS A 466 19.39 3.30 29.48
C HIS A 466 18.07 4.06 29.36
N THR A 467 17.92 5.20 30.03
CA THR A 467 16.74 6.05 29.89
C THR A 467 16.55 6.53 28.44
N LEU A 468 17.59 7.09 27.82
CA LEU A 468 17.54 7.58 26.44
C LEU A 468 17.12 6.48 25.45
N THR A 469 17.75 5.30 25.55
CA THR A 469 17.45 4.17 24.66
C THR A 469 16.06 3.58 24.91
N GLY A 470 15.57 3.62 26.15
CA GLY A 470 14.19 3.29 26.51
C GLY A 470 13.18 4.24 25.87
N GLU A 471 13.41 5.55 25.96
CA GLU A 471 12.56 6.57 25.31
C GLU A 471 12.57 6.43 23.78
N TRP A 472 13.75 6.23 23.18
CA TRP A 472 13.89 5.97 21.75
C TRP A 472 13.13 4.72 21.31
N LYS A 473 13.14 3.67 22.12
CA LYS A 473 12.40 2.44 21.86
C LYS A 473 10.89 2.69 21.88
N GLU A 474 10.40 3.43 22.85
CA GLU A 474 8.98 3.81 22.92
C GLU A 474 8.57 4.66 21.72
N ASP A 475 9.32 5.72 21.42
CA ASP A 475 9.06 6.63 20.29
C ASP A 475 9.01 5.88 18.94
N VAL A 476 9.97 5.00 18.66
CA VAL A 476 9.99 4.21 17.41
C VAL A 476 8.89 3.16 17.37
N THR A 477 8.58 2.54 18.51
CA THR A 477 7.51 1.54 18.59
C THR A 477 6.15 2.19 18.33
N HIS A 478 5.89 3.35 18.93
CA HIS A 478 4.68 4.13 18.67
C HIS A 478 4.62 4.60 17.22
N LEU A 479 5.72 5.10 16.65
CA LEU A 479 5.76 5.51 15.24
C LEU A 479 5.45 4.35 14.29
N ILE A 480 6.10 3.19 14.46
CA ILE A 480 5.86 2.02 13.62
C ILE A 480 4.43 1.51 13.78
N SER A 481 3.89 1.53 15.00
CA SER A 481 2.49 1.18 15.22
C SER A 481 1.52 2.17 14.58
N TRP A 482 1.82 3.47 14.61
CA TRP A 482 0.98 4.51 14.03
C TRP A 482 1.02 4.47 12.50
N LEU A 483 2.19 4.26 11.90
CA LEU A 483 2.34 4.13 10.46
C LEU A 483 1.65 2.87 9.93
N ASP A 484 1.71 1.77 10.68
CA ASP A 484 1.05 0.49 10.38
C ASP A 484 1.34 -0.04 8.95
N TRP A 485 2.54 0.22 8.42
CA TRP A 485 2.87 -0.10 7.03
C TRP A 485 2.97 -1.61 6.78
N SER A 486 2.34 -2.06 5.70
CA SER A 486 2.26 -3.47 5.25
C SER A 486 3.62 -4.05 4.87
N VAL A 487 4.57 -3.20 4.47
CA VAL A 487 5.94 -3.59 4.08
C VAL A 487 6.73 -4.23 5.23
N TRP A 488 6.34 -3.98 6.50
CA TRP A 488 6.99 -4.59 7.67
C TRP A 488 6.44 -5.97 8.02
N VAL A 489 5.24 -6.33 7.52
CA VAL A 489 4.68 -7.67 7.70
C VAL A 489 5.33 -8.57 6.67
N LYS A 490 6.22 -9.45 7.13
CA LYS A 490 6.97 -10.38 6.29
C LYS A 490 7.43 -11.57 7.10
N CYS A 491 7.77 -12.67 6.43
CA CYS A 491 8.33 -13.85 7.08
C CYS A 491 9.70 -13.51 7.67
N ARG A 492 9.89 -13.88 8.95
CA ARG A 492 11.15 -13.72 9.68
C ARG A 492 11.47 -15.04 10.41
N PRO A 493 12.60 -15.70 10.10
CA PRO A 493 13.56 -15.37 9.03
C PRO A 493 12.92 -15.44 7.62
N ALA A 494 13.63 -14.91 6.63
CA ALA A 494 13.21 -15.06 5.23
C ALA A 494 13.09 -16.56 4.88
N CYS A 495 12.10 -16.89 4.06
CA CYS A 495 11.82 -18.28 3.69
C CYS A 495 12.94 -18.90 2.87
N GLY A 496 13.13 -20.22 3.01
CA GLY A 496 14.10 -20.97 2.23
C GLY A 496 13.74 -21.05 0.74
N PHE A 497 14.66 -21.59 -0.08
CA PHE A 497 14.46 -21.70 -1.54
C PHE A 497 13.23 -22.54 -1.94
N GLU A 498 12.95 -23.58 -1.15
CA GLU A 498 11.79 -24.46 -1.35
C GLU A 498 10.53 -23.96 -0.66
N GLU A 499 10.54 -22.72 -0.17
CA GLU A 499 9.44 -22.09 0.54
C GLU A 499 9.07 -20.76 -0.11
N MET A 500 7.84 -20.32 0.09
CA MET A 500 7.41 -18.95 -0.20
C MET A 500 6.80 -18.33 1.05
N CYS A 501 6.97 -17.02 1.20
CA CYS A 501 6.29 -16.30 2.25
C CYS A 501 4.82 -16.11 1.86
N TYR A 502 3.91 -16.53 2.73
CA TYR A 502 2.48 -16.50 2.48
C TYR A 502 1.74 -15.85 3.64
N LEU A 503 0.84 -14.93 3.32
CA LEU A 503 -0.09 -14.32 4.26
C LEU A 503 -1.47 -14.96 4.01
N PRO A 504 -2.08 -15.63 5.00
CA PRO A 504 -3.40 -16.24 4.82
C PRO A 504 -4.45 -15.29 4.23
N THR A 505 -4.95 -15.64 3.04
CA THR A 505 -5.93 -14.87 2.24
C THR A 505 -7.14 -15.74 1.88
N TRP A 506 -8.34 -15.13 1.76
CA TRP A 506 -9.55 -15.89 1.44
C TRP A 506 -9.42 -16.52 0.05
N PRO A 507 -9.86 -17.78 -0.16
CA PRO A 507 -10.55 -18.67 0.78
C PRO A 507 -9.60 -19.54 1.63
N PHE A 508 -8.28 -19.49 1.41
CA PHE A 508 -7.32 -20.41 1.98
C PHE A 508 -6.82 -19.97 3.36
N GLY A 509 -7.06 -20.79 4.39
CA GLY A 509 -6.75 -20.41 5.76
C GLY A 509 -7.80 -19.47 6.37
N PHE A 510 -9.06 -19.63 5.96
CA PHE A 510 -10.24 -19.00 6.57
C PHE A 510 -11.21 -20.05 7.08
N VAL A 511 -12.18 -19.65 7.91
CA VAL A 511 -13.24 -20.54 8.44
C VAL A 511 -14.41 -20.59 7.46
N ARG A 512 -15.15 -21.70 7.45
CA ARG A 512 -16.39 -21.82 6.70
C ARG A 512 -17.37 -20.71 7.12
N THR A 513 -17.78 -19.89 6.18
CA THR A 513 -18.71 -18.80 6.44
C THR A 513 -20.15 -19.31 6.47
N PRO A 514 -20.97 -18.91 7.46
CA PRO A 514 -22.40 -19.24 7.51
C PRO A 514 -23.12 -18.80 6.23
N GLY A 515 -24.04 -19.63 5.72
CA GLY A 515 -24.81 -19.33 4.50
C GLY A 515 -24.09 -19.61 3.17
N ALA A 516 -22.87 -20.16 3.19
CA ALA A 516 -22.19 -20.60 1.97
C ALA A 516 -23.03 -21.65 1.21
N PRO A 517 -23.26 -21.47 -0.12
CA PRO A 517 -23.99 -22.46 -0.91
C PRO A 517 -23.27 -23.82 -0.90
N PRO A 518 -23.97 -24.96 -1.11
CA PRO A 518 -23.37 -26.30 -1.10
C PRO A 518 -22.14 -26.45 -1.99
N GLN A 519 -22.13 -25.76 -3.14
CA GLN A 519 -21.02 -25.77 -4.09
C GLN A 519 -19.80 -24.93 -3.67
N ALA A 520 -19.95 -24.08 -2.64
CA ALA A 520 -18.86 -23.34 -1.98
C ALA A 520 -18.38 -24.04 -0.70
N GLN A 521 -18.91 -25.24 -0.40
CA GLN A 521 -18.40 -26.11 0.66
C GLN A 521 -17.17 -26.83 0.12
N TRP A 522 -16.00 -26.21 0.26
CA TRP A 522 -14.76 -26.88 -0.05
C TRP A 522 -14.39 -27.77 1.14
N ASP A 523 -14.73 -29.06 1.06
CA ASP A 523 -14.29 -30.08 2.03
C ASP A 523 -12.80 -30.38 1.82
N SER A 524 -11.96 -29.40 2.11
CA SER A 524 -10.52 -29.56 2.27
C SER A 524 -10.21 -29.70 3.75
N GLY A 525 -10.46 -30.89 4.30
CA GLY A 525 -10.04 -31.23 5.66
C GLY A 525 -8.57 -30.85 5.86
N SER A 526 -8.29 -30.06 6.90
CA SER A 526 -7.01 -29.43 7.30
C SER A 526 -6.61 -28.05 6.73
N LEU A 527 -7.31 -27.46 5.73
CA LEU A 527 -7.00 -26.10 5.22
C LEU A 527 -7.73 -24.95 5.94
N TRP A 528 -8.71 -25.27 6.77
CA TRP A 528 -9.48 -24.30 7.54
C TRP A 528 -8.78 -24.08 8.90
N PRO A 529 -8.45 -22.83 9.29
CA PRO A 529 -7.87 -22.54 10.59
C PRO A 529 -8.94 -22.80 11.65
N ASP A 530 -8.49 -23.08 12.87
CA ASP A 530 -9.39 -23.19 14.01
C ASP A 530 -10.06 -21.82 14.23
N PRO A 531 -11.40 -21.72 14.11
CA PRO A 531 -12.12 -20.47 14.35
C PRO A 531 -11.84 -19.87 15.73
N ASN A 532 -11.52 -20.72 16.72
CA ASN A 532 -11.24 -20.30 18.10
C ASN A 532 -9.85 -19.65 18.25
N LYS A 533 -8.95 -19.84 17.29
CA LYS A 533 -7.61 -19.23 17.32
C LYS A 533 -7.55 -17.83 16.72
N GLY A 534 -8.59 -17.40 15.99
CA GLY A 534 -8.69 -16.05 15.44
C GLY A 534 -7.63 -15.66 14.40
N GLU A 535 -6.76 -16.59 14.00
CA GLU A 535 -5.65 -16.36 13.05
C GLU A 535 -6.13 -15.80 11.70
N TRP A 536 -7.35 -16.15 11.28
CA TRP A 536 -7.96 -15.63 10.05
C TRP A 536 -8.35 -14.14 10.14
N LYS A 537 -8.57 -13.60 11.35
CA LYS A 537 -8.90 -12.17 11.53
C LYS A 537 -7.65 -11.29 11.44
N ARG A 538 -6.53 -11.77 11.98
CA ARG A 538 -5.25 -11.07 12.03
C ARG A 538 -4.15 -11.99 11.47
N PRO A 539 -4.10 -12.17 10.13
CA PRO A 539 -3.25 -13.16 9.50
C PRO A 539 -1.79 -12.86 9.80
N GLN A 540 -1.04 -13.91 10.10
CA GLN A 540 0.41 -13.82 10.28
C GLN A 540 1.13 -14.44 9.08
N PRO A 541 2.23 -13.84 8.62
CA PRO A 541 2.99 -14.39 7.51
C PRO A 541 3.68 -15.68 7.94
N LYS A 542 3.62 -16.72 7.11
CA LYS A 542 4.27 -18.01 7.31
C LYS A 542 4.99 -18.48 6.05
N CYS A 543 6.10 -19.19 6.24
CA CYS A 543 6.76 -19.87 5.13
C CYS A 543 5.99 -21.16 4.82
N ILE A 544 5.61 -21.33 3.55
CA ILE A 544 4.95 -22.54 3.07
C ILE A 544 5.78 -23.23 1.98
N ARG A 545 5.75 -24.57 1.94
CA ARG A 545 6.57 -25.36 1.03
C ARG A 545 6.02 -25.36 -0.39
N ARG A 546 6.91 -25.14 -1.37
CA ARG A 546 6.65 -25.07 -2.82
C ARG A 546 6.76 -26.41 -3.54
N ARG A 547 7.00 -27.50 -2.80
CA ARG A 547 7.11 -28.87 -3.33
C ARG A 547 6.34 -29.83 -2.44
N GLU A 548 5.98 -30.98 -2.99
CA GLU A 548 5.23 -32.00 -2.26
C GLU A 548 6.00 -32.52 -1.02
N PRO A 549 5.29 -32.75 0.10
CA PRO A 549 3.94 -32.27 0.39
C PRO A 549 3.90 -30.74 0.52
N TYR A 550 3.00 -30.07 -0.21
CA TYR A 550 2.86 -28.62 -0.14
C TYR A 550 2.47 -28.18 1.28
N GLY A 551 3.00 -27.05 1.73
CA GLY A 551 2.52 -26.42 2.96
C GLY A 551 1.26 -25.63 2.64
N LEU A 552 0.14 -25.96 3.25
CA LEU A 552 -1.12 -25.20 3.14
C LEU A 552 -1.52 -24.66 4.52
#